data_AF-A0A920N980-F1
#
_entry.id   AF-A0A920N980-F1
#
_cell.length_a   1.000
_cell.length_b   1.000
_cell.length_c   1.000
_cell.angle_alpha   90.00
_cell.angle_beta   90.00
_cell.angle_gamma   90.00
#
_symmetry.space_group_name_H-M   'P 1'
#
loop_
_entity.id
_entity.type
_entity.pdbx_description
1 polymer ?
#
loop_
_entity_poly.entity_id
_entity_poly.type
_entity_poly.pdbx_seq_one_letter_code
_entity_poly.pdbx_strand_id
1 'polypeptide(L)'
;MGRVRAKSAGRTVVRVRHAGALRQIPVVVASGFADHSSRFVDHVLPVLSRAGCNQGACHASQFGKGGFKLSVFSFAPEADHLALTREWDSRRVSLVSPPDSLVLRKATMSVGHGGGRRFGRGSYEYDVLKTWIAEGAVVPVGRIRMRCGSWD
;
A
#
# COMPACT_ATOMS: atom_id res chain seq x y z
N MET A 1 -17.46 -2.01 0.91
CA MET A 1 -16.93 -0.64 0.73
C MET A 1 -17.12 -0.25 -0.73
N GLY A 2 -17.67 0.94 -0.98
CA GLY A 2 -17.75 1.50 -2.33
C GLY A 2 -16.44 2.20 -2.69
N ARG A 3 -15.95 1.97 -3.91
CA ARG A 3 -14.79 2.69 -4.47
C ARG A 3 -15.22 3.44 -5.71
N VAL A 4 -14.85 4.71 -5.79
CA VAL A 4 -14.98 5.52 -6.99
C VAL A 4 -13.59 5.70 -7.58
N ARG A 5 -13.44 5.43 -8.87
CA ARG A 5 -12.19 5.70 -9.61
C ARG A 5 -12.45 6.79 -10.63
N ALA A 6 -11.51 7.72 -10.74
CA ALA A 6 -11.50 8.68 -11.84
C ALA A 6 -11.22 7.92 -13.14
N LYS A 7 -11.86 8.34 -14.24
CA LYS A 7 -11.56 7.84 -15.60
C LYS A 7 -10.79 8.87 -16.44
N SER A 8 -10.88 10.14 -16.06
CA SER A 8 -10.25 11.26 -16.74
C SER A 8 -10.16 12.46 -15.81
N ALA A 9 -9.31 13.41 -16.18
CA ALA A 9 -9.26 14.72 -15.55
C ALA A 9 -10.57 15.50 -15.77
N GLY A 10 -10.95 16.36 -14.83
CA GLY A 10 -12.16 17.14 -14.91
C GLY A 10 -12.78 17.45 -13.55
N ARG A 11 -13.99 18.03 -13.57
CA ARG A 11 -14.77 18.33 -12.37
C ARG A 11 -16.02 17.47 -12.38
N THR A 12 -16.36 16.89 -11.24
CA THR A 12 -17.59 16.10 -11.08
C THR A 12 -18.11 16.22 -9.65
N VAL A 13 -19.30 15.67 -9.37
CA VAL A 13 -19.87 15.59 -8.03
C VAL A 13 -20.15 14.14 -7.71
N VAL A 14 -19.48 13.63 -6.67
CA VAL A 14 -19.80 12.31 -6.13
C VAL A 14 -20.99 12.46 -5.19
N ARG A 15 -22.07 11.73 -5.47
CA ARG A 15 -23.28 11.69 -4.65
C ARG A 15 -23.27 10.45 -3.79
N VAL A 16 -23.28 10.64 -2.47
CA VAL A 16 -23.34 9.55 -1.48
C VAL A 16 -24.73 9.55 -0.84
N ARG A 17 -25.43 8.42 -0.93
CA ARG A 17 -26.71 8.19 -0.26
C ARG A 17 -26.56 7.11 0.80
N HIS A 18 -26.98 7.41 2.02
CA HIS A 18 -26.99 6.44 3.12
C HIS A 18 -28.06 6.81 4.14
N ALA A 19 -28.92 5.84 4.53
CA ALA A 19 -29.99 6.03 5.51
C ALA A 19 -30.84 7.30 5.27
N GLY A 20 -31.24 7.54 4.02
CA GLY A 20 -32.04 8.71 3.63
C GLY A 20 -31.26 10.03 3.48
N ALA A 21 -30.03 10.12 4.01
CA ALA A 21 -29.17 11.28 3.83
C ALA A 21 -28.50 11.27 2.44
N LEU A 22 -28.46 12.44 1.78
CA LEU A 22 -27.70 12.69 0.56
C LEU A 22 -26.56 13.68 0.87
N ARG A 23 -25.33 13.31 0.52
CA ARG A 23 -24.19 14.23 0.49
C ARG A 23 -23.65 14.35 -0.92
N GLN A 24 -23.32 15.58 -1.31
CA GLN A 24 -22.70 15.90 -2.58
C GLN A 24 -21.28 16.37 -2.30
N ILE A 25 -20.30 15.68 -2.90
CA ILE A 25 -18.89 15.95 -2.71
C ILE A 25 -18.35 16.42 -4.06
N PRO A 26 -18.06 17.72 -4.23
CA PRO A 26 -17.36 18.21 -5.41
C PRO A 26 -15.97 17.56 -5.48
N VAL A 27 -15.64 17.00 -6.65
CA VAL A 27 -14.35 16.37 -6.90
C VAL A 27 -13.73 17.02 -8.13
N VAL A 28 -12.46 17.40 -8.01
CA VAL A 28 -11.63 17.87 -9.12
C VAL A 28 -10.51 16.87 -9.32
N VAL A 29 -10.42 16.31 -10.52
CA VAL A 29 -9.30 15.46 -10.95
C VAL A 29 -8.39 16.32 -11.82
N ALA A 30 -7.17 16.52 -11.37
CA ALA A 30 -6.18 17.33 -12.09
C ALA A 30 -5.76 16.68 -13.41
N SER A 31 -5.34 17.50 -14.38
CA SER A 31 -4.62 17.04 -15.56
C SER A 31 -3.31 16.37 -15.15
N GLY A 32 -2.90 15.32 -15.88
CA GLY A 32 -1.73 14.52 -15.52
C GLY A 32 -1.93 13.60 -14.31
N PHE A 33 -3.18 13.41 -13.84
CA PHE A 33 -3.49 12.36 -12.88
C PHE A 33 -3.15 11.00 -13.48
N ALA A 34 -2.13 10.33 -12.93
CA ALA A 34 -1.84 8.95 -13.27
C ALA A 34 -2.95 8.06 -12.69
N ASP A 35 -3.77 7.47 -13.57
CA ASP A 35 -4.86 6.54 -13.21
C ASP A 35 -4.37 5.37 -12.33
N HIS A 36 -3.05 5.15 -12.27
CA HIS A 36 -2.45 3.96 -11.67
C HIS A 36 -1.40 4.21 -10.59
N SER A 37 -1.10 5.45 -10.19
CA SER A 37 -0.03 5.64 -9.19
C SER A 37 -0.34 5.03 -7.83
N SER A 38 0.55 4.17 -7.34
CA SER A 38 0.42 3.53 -6.03
C SER A 38 1.51 4.00 -5.08
N ARG A 39 1.14 4.93 -4.21
CA ARG A 39 2.02 5.48 -3.17
C ARG A 39 2.14 4.55 -1.95
N PHE A 40 3.36 4.35 -1.47
CA PHE A 40 3.67 3.44 -0.36
C PHE A 40 2.88 3.76 0.92
N VAL A 41 2.95 5.00 1.40
CA VAL A 41 2.28 5.43 2.65
C VAL A 41 0.76 5.46 2.51
N ASP A 42 0.24 5.96 1.39
CA ASP A 42 -1.21 6.21 1.26
C ASP A 42 -1.99 4.97 0.82
N HIS A 43 -1.33 3.99 0.18
CA HIS A 43 -2.01 2.82 -0.38
C HIS A 43 -1.43 1.51 0.12
N VAL A 44 -0.11 1.31 0.03
CA VAL A 44 0.52 0.02 0.37
C VAL A 44 0.41 -0.28 1.86
N LEU A 45 0.82 0.66 2.73
CA LEU A 45 0.76 0.49 4.18
C LEU A 45 -0.68 0.24 4.68
N PRO A 46 -1.71 1.00 4.25
CA PRO A 46 -3.10 0.70 4.58
C PRO A 46 -3.57 -0.68 4.11
N VAL A 47 -3.15 -1.12 2.92
CA VAL A 47 -3.46 -2.46 2.42
C VAL A 47 -2.83 -3.53 3.31
N LEU A 48 -1.56 -3.38 3.69
CA LEU A 48 -0.88 -4.32 4.59
C LEU A 48 -1.57 -4.38 5.96
N SER A 49 -1.98 -3.24 6.51
CA SER A 49 -2.75 -3.15 7.75
C SER A 49 -4.09 -3.85 7.66
N ARG A 50 -4.88 -3.52 6.63
CA ARG A 50 -6.21 -4.10 6.41
C ARG A 50 -6.15 -5.61 6.17
N ALA A 51 -5.15 -6.06 5.44
CA ALA A 51 -4.92 -7.47 5.16
C ALA A 51 -4.37 -8.25 6.38
N GLY A 52 -4.01 -7.55 7.47
CA GLY A 52 -3.52 -8.14 8.70
C GLY A 52 -2.05 -8.58 8.65
N CYS A 53 -1.26 -8.07 7.70
CA CYS A 53 0.15 -8.45 7.52
C CYS A 53 1.01 -7.97 8.70
N ASN A 54 0.82 -6.72 9.12
CA ASN A 54 1.58 -6.03 10.16
C ASN A 54 0.91 -6.11 11.55
N GLN A 55 0.27 -7.24 11.84
CA GLN A 55 -0.36 -7.51 13.14
C GLN A 55 0.61 -8.24 14.07
N GLY A 56 0.44 -8.03 15.39
CA GLY A 56 1.31 -8.60 16.42
C GLY A 56 1.37 -10.14 16.42
N ALA A 57 0.36 -10.81 15.87
CA ALA A 57 0.35 -12.27 15.70
C ALA A 57 1.30 -12.77 14.60
N CYS A 58 1.74 -11.90 13.67
CA CYS A 58 2.50 -12.27 12.47
C CYS A 58 3.73 -11.37 12.27
N HIS A 59 3.77 -10.56 11.20
CA HIS A 59 4.99 -9.83 10.85
C HIS A 59 5.28 -8.63 11.76
N ALA A 60 4.34 -8.18 12.58
CA ALA A 60 4.62 -7.20 13.62
C ALA A 60 4.81 -7.81 15.02
N SER A 61 5.03 -9.14 15.11
CA SER A 61 5.52 -9.76 16.34
C SER A 61 6.94 -9.28 16.67
N GLN A 62 7.38 -9.48 17.92
CA GLN A 62 8.69 -9.03 18.42
C GLN A 62 9.86 -9.42 17.48
N PHE A 63 9.81 -10.61 16.88
CA PHE A 63 10.85 -11.13 15.98
C PHE A 63 10.38 -11.25 14.52
N GLY A 64 9.17 -10.77 14.19
CA GLY A 64 8.55 -11.03 12.90
C GLY A 64 8.31 -12.53 12.65
N LYS A 65 8.09 -12.90 11.39
CA LYS A 65 7.90 -14.31 10.99
C LYS A 65 8.65 -14.63 9.72
N GLY A 66 9.34 -15.77 9.74
CA GLY A 66 10.22 -16.22 8.66
C GLY A 66 11.08 -15.05 8.20
N GLY A 67 11.76 -14.42 9.18
CA GLY A 67 12.59 -13.19 9.23
C GLY A 67 12.09 -11.96 8.45
N PHE A 68 10.78 -11.86 8.25
CA PHE A 68 10.14 -10.65 7.77
C PHE A 68 9.45 -9.97 8.95
N LYS A 69 9.87 -8.73 9.22
CA LYS A 69 9.31 -7.88 10.27
C LYS A 69 8.76 -6.60 9.66
N LEU A 70 7.54 -6.26 10.06
CA LEU A 70 6.89 -4.99 9.79
C LEU A 70 6.62 -4.31 11.13
N SER A 71 6.56 -2.99 11.13
CA SER A 71 6.15 -2.18 12.27
C SER A 71 4.67 -2.38 12.55
N VAL A 72 4.29 -2.37 13.83
CA VAL A 72 2.88 -2.51 14.24
C VAL A 72 2.08 -1.37 13.64
N PHE A 73 0.98 -1.70 12.94
CA PHE A 73 0.10 -0.74 12.26
C PHE A 73 0.82 0.25 11.33
N SER A 74 1.98 -0.12 10.78
CA SER A 74 2.76 0.71 9.87
C SER A 74 3.33 1.98 10.51
N PHE A 75 3.63 1.94 11.81
CA PHE A 75 4.18 3.05 12.59
C PHE A 75 5.54 3.58 12.09
N ALA A 76 6.34 2.74 11.41
CA ALA A 76 7.66 3.11 10.87
C ALA A 76 7.74 2.86 9.35
N PRO A 77 7.17 3.75 8.53
CA PRO A 77 7.10 3.59 7.06
C PRO A 77 8.44 3.32 6.38
N GLU A 78 9.50 4.01 6.77
CA GLU A 78 10.83 3.85 6.17
C GLU A 78 11.40 2.46 6.44
N ALA A 79 11.25 1.97 7.68
CA ALA A 79 11.67 0.62 8.06
C ALA A 79 10.84 -0.45 7.34
N ASP A 80 9.52 -0.27 7.23
CA ASP A 80 8.64 -1.19 6.51
C ASP A 80 8.96 -1.27 5.02
N HIS A 81 9.32 -0.13 4.42
CA HIS A 81 9.77 -0.07 3.03
C HIS A 81 11.05 -0.86 2.84
N LEU A 82 12.05 -0.65 3.70
CA LEU A 82 13.32 -1.38 3.65
C LEU A 82 13.12 -2.89 3.86
N ALA A 83 12.28 -3.29 4.81
CA ALA A 83 11.96 -4.69 5.07
C ALA A 83 11.31 -5.38 3.85
N LEU A 84 10.47 -4.65 3.11
CA LEU A 84 9.84 -5.15 1.88
C LEU A 84 10.81 -5.19 0.70
N THR A 85 11.67 -4.19 0.54
CA THR A 85 12.39 -3.97 -0.71
C THR A 85 13.86 -4.37 -0.69
N ARG A 86 14.53 -4.34 0.48
CA ARG A 86 15.99 -4.47 0.59
C ARG A 86 16.43 -5.62 1.47
N GLU A 87 15.76 -5.84 2.60
CA GLU A 87 16.19 -6.84 3.56
C GLU A 87 16.16 -8.26 2.98
N TRP A 88 17.10 -9.07 3.45
CA TRP A 88 17.21 -10.49 3.11
C TRP A 88 17.33 -10.75 1.60
N ASP A 89 18.31 -10.07 1.02
CA ASP A 89 18.72 -10.19 -0.38
C ASP A 89 17.61 -9.77 -1.35
N SER A 90 16.75 -8.82 -0.94
CA SER A 90 15.67 -8.25 -1.76
C SER A 90 14.68 -9.29 -2.32
N ARG A 91 14.56 -10.46 -1.69
CA ARG A 91 13.80 -11.62 -2.21
C ARG A 91 12.28 -11.46 -2.21
N ARG A 92 11.75 -10.37 -1.63
CA ARG A 92 10.31 -10.18 -1.41
C ARG A 92 9.60 -9.48 -2.56
N VAL A 93 10.31 -8.58 -3.23
CA VAL A 93 9.82 -7.74 -4.31
C VAL A 93 10.65 -8.01 -5.55
N SER A 94 9.99 -8.36 -6.66
CA SER A 94 10.62 -8.50 -7.96
C SER A 94 10.19 -7.32 -8.83
N LEU A 95 11.13 -6.41 -9.11
CA LEU A 95 10.87 -5.30 -10.03
C LEU A 95 10.80 -5.76 -11.49
N VAL A 96 11.46 -6.89 -11.81
CA VAL A 96 11.49 -7.48 -13.15
C VAL A 96 10.17 -8.20 -13.47
N SER A 97 9.60 -8.90 -12.49
CA SER A 97 8.28 -9.53 -12.61
C SER A 97 7.43 -9.22 -11.38
N PRO A 98 6.74 -8.07 -11.35
CA PRO A 98 5.91 -7.67 -10.21
C PRO A 98 4.93 -8.74 -9.73
N PRO A 99 4.17 -9.44 -10.61
CA PRO A 99 3.24 -10.49 -10.19
C PRO A 99 3.90 -11.68 -9.47
N ASP A 100 5.19 -11.94 -9.72
CA ASP A 100 5.95 -13.04 -9.13
C ASP A 100 6.62 -12.70 -7.81
N SER A 101 6.49 -11.44 -7.37
CA SER A 101 6.97 -10.99 -6.06
C SER A 101 6.49 -11.90 -4.95
N LEU A 102 7.41 -12.38 -4.11
CA LEU A 102 7.10 -13.33 -3.05
C LEU A 102 6.03 -12.78 -2.09
N VAL A 103 6.04 -11.47 -1.82
CA VAL A 103 5.01 -10.81 -0.99
C VAL A 103 3.60 -11.02 -1.55
N LEU A 104 3.42 -10.91 -2.88
CA LEU A 104 2.14 -11.16 -3.54
C LEU A 104 1.80 -12.65 -3.52
N ARG A 105 2.75 -13.53 -3.87
CA ARG A 105 2.52 -14.98 -3.93
C ARG A 105 2.14 -15.56 -2.56
N LYS A 106 2.76 -15.08 -1.48
CA LYS A 106 2.42 -15.45 -0.10
C LYS A 106 1.04 -14.93 0.28
N ALA A 107 0.73 -13.67 -0.02
CA ALA A 107 -0.56 -13.07 0.30
C ALA A 107 -1.73 -13.73 -0.45
N THR A 108 -1.53 -14.17 -1.70
CA THR A 108 -2.53 -14.87 -2.50
C THR A 108 -2.62 -16.38 -2.22
N MET A 109 -1.74 -16.92 -1.39
CA MET A 109 -1.55 -18.37 -1.19
C MET A 109 -1.20 -19.13 -2.48
N SER A 110 -0.57 -18.46 -3.44
CA SER A 110 0.05 -19.14 -4.58
C SER A 110 1.34 -19.88 -4.18
N VAL A 111 1.91 -19.52 -3.03
CA VAL A 111 2.87 -20.33 -2.28
C VAL A 111 2.44 -20.38 -0.83
N GLY A 112 2.81 -21.45 -0.12
CA GLY A 112 2.39 -21.65 1.27
C GLY A 112 2.77 -20.49 2.18
N HIS A 113 1.80 -19.94 2.91
CA HIS A 113 1.99 -18.90 3.91
C HIS A 113 1.30 -19.34 5.20
N GLY A 114 2.04 -19.42 6.30
CA GLY A 114 1.50 -19.86 7.59
C GLY A 114 0.40 -18.97 8.16
N GLY A 115 0.28 -17.72 7.68
CA GLY A 115 -0.84 -16.85 8.02
C GLY A 115 -2.13 -17.19 7.26
N GLY A 116 -2.08 -18.00 6.20
CA GLY A 116 -3.17 -18.25 5.27
C GLY A 116 -3.31 -17.14 4.20
N ARG A 117 -4.37 -17.22 3.38
CA ARG A 117 -4.66 -16.22 2.34
C ARG A 117 -5.00 -14.88 2.99
N ARG A 118 -4.43 -13.79 2.46
CA ARG A 118 -4.68 -12.41 2.90
C ARG A 118 -5.60 -11.67 1.93
N PHE A 119 -5.42 -11.87 0.63
CA PHE A 119 -6.29 -11.36 -0.45
C PHE A 119 -6.13 -12.20 -1.72
N GLY A 120 -7.02 -12.04 -2.70
CA GLY A 120 -7.00 -12.78 -3.97
C GLY A 120 -6.31 -12.02 -5.11
N ARG A 121 -5.92 -12.72 -6.19
CA ARG A 121 -5.51 -12.04 -7.44
C ARG A 121 -6.69 -11.23 -8.00
N GLY A 122 -6.41 -10.07 -8.60
CA GLY A 122 -7.44 -9.16 -9.10
C GLY A 122 -8.22 -8.40 -8.01
N SER A 123 -7.87 -8.59 -6.74
CA SER A 123 -8.38 -7.74 -5.66
C SER A 123 -7.73 -6.35 -5.69
N TYR A 124 -8.36 -5.40 -5.03
CA TYR A 124 -7.78 -4.07 -4.87
C TYR A 124 -6.41 -4.12 -4.18
N GLU A 125 -6.30 -4.89 -3.11
CA GLU A 125 -5.08 -5.08 -2.33
C GLU A 125 -3.94 -5.61 -3.21
N TYR A 126 -4.25 -6.62 -4.04
CA TYR A 126 -3.31 -7.18 -4.99
C TYR A 126 -2.84 -6.15 -6.01
N ASP A 127 -3.78 -5.41 -6.60
CA ASP A 127 -3.45 -4.41 -7.62
C ASP A 127 -2.66 -3.23 -7.04
N VAL A 128 -2.93 -2.80 -5.80
CA VAL A 128 -2.15 -1.76 -5.12
C VAL A 128 -0.69 -2.18 -5.00
N LEU A 129 -0.43 -3.34 -4.39
CA LEU A 129 0.95 -3.80 -4.19
C LEU A 129 1.65 -4.06 -5.53
N LYS A 130 0.97 -4.74 -6.46
CA LYS A 130 1.53 -5.04 -7.79
C LYS A 130 1.90 -3.77 -8.54
N THR A 131 1.03 -2.75 -8.50
CA THR A 131 1.28 -1.50 -9.21
C THR A 131 2.42 -0.72 -8.57
N TRP A 132 2.46 -0.60 -7.24
CA TRP A 132 3.59 0.02 -6.55
C TRP A 132 4.93 -0.66 -6.87
N ILE A 133 4.94 -2.00 -6.93
CA ILE A 133 6.14 -2.76 -7.33
C ILE A 133 6.51 -2.47 -8.79
N ALA A 134 5.53 -2.48 -9.70
CA ALA A 134 5.75 -2.19 -11.11
C ALA A 134 6.26 -0.75 -11.35
N GLU A 135 5.93 0.18 -10.47
CA GLU A 135 6.42 1.57 -10.48
C GLU A 135 7.82 1.71 -9.85
N GLY A 136 8.51 0.59 -9.56
CA GLY A 136 9.87 0.58 -9.02
C GLY A 136 9.92 0.51 -7.49
N ALA A 137 8.79 0.20 -6.83
CA ALA A 137 8.68 0.15 -5.38
C ALA A 137 9.20 1.43 -4.71
N VAL A 138 8.82 2.59 -5.27
CA VAL A 138 9.39 3.89 -4.90
C VAL A 138 9.26 4.15 -3.40
N VAL A 139 10.35 4.67 -2.82
CA VAL A 139 10.43 5.03 -1.40
C VAL A 139 9.37 6.10 -1.09
N PRO A 140 8.78 6.11 0.11
CA PRO A 140 7.97 7.23 0.55
C PRO A 140 8.80 8.52 0.51
N VAL A 141 8.49 9.42 -0.42
CA VAL A 141 8.93 10.82 -0.33
C VAL A 141 8.09 11.49 0.75
N GLY A 142 8.68 11.65 1.93
CA GLY A 142 8.13 12.45 2.99
C GLY A 142 7.97 13.90 2.53
N ARG A 143 6.80 14.48 2.80
CA ARG A 143 6.56 15.92 2.76
C ARG A 143 7.31 16.57 3.92
N ILE A 144 8.63 16.60 3.88
CA ILE A 144 9.44 17.37 4.81
C ILE A 144 9.66 18.75 4.20
N ARG A 145 8.74 19.67 4.45
CA ARG A 145 9.10 21.11 4.51
C ARG A 145 9.76 21.32 5.87
N MET A 146 11.03 20.93 6.00
CA MET A 146 11.89 21.50 7.02
C MET A 146 12.14 22.94 6.55
N ARG A 147 11.39 23.90 7.09
CA ARG A 147 11.96 25.25 7.21
C ARG A 147 13.08 25.09 8.21
N CYS A 148 14.31 25.33 7.76
CA CYS A 148 15.41 25.59 8.65
C CYS A 148 14.99 26.80 9.50
N GLY A 149 14.61 26.56 10.75
CA GLY A 149 14.58 27.60 11.76
C GLY A 149 16.01 27.76 12.23
N SER A 150 16.58 28.95 12.00
CA SER A 150 17.80 29.39 12.64
C SER A 150 17.61 29.32 14.14
N TRP A 151 18.50 28.59 14.80
CA TRP A 151 18.76 28.82 16.22
C TRP A 151 19.89 29.83 16.26
N ASP A 152 19.51 31.10 16.37
CA ASP A 152 20.37 32.16 16.88
C ASP A 152 20.25 32.17 18.41
#